data_AF-A0A0C2FXP6-F1
#
_entry.id   AF-A0A0C2FXP6-F1
#
_cell.length_a   1.000
_cell.length_b   1.000
_cell.length_c   1.000
_cell.angle_alpha   90.00
_cell.angle_beta   90.00
_cell.angle_gamma   90.00
#
_symmetry.space_group_name_H-M   'P 1'
#
loop_
_entity.id
_entity.type
_entity.pdbx_description
1 polymer ?
#
loop_
_entity_poly.entity_id
_entity_poly.type
_entity_poly.pdbx_seq_one_letter_code
_entity_poly.pdbx_strand_id
1 'polypeptide(L)'
;MDFGDELRSLWAMTYPHPTHTLLGTIIIASIVVADVKIDSRQISSRCCPQSRRKCCEEVIEKRQPLNCSMPLHELIASSDCIQKEMFGKKSLELARIEDVECCRVFTNEAKDADGTCVKTCVRALRSPSVRSIDTLKSIKSCRPDNKDYTAIS
;
A
#
# COMPACT_ATOMS: atom_id res chain seq x y z
N MET A 1 49.24 -2.08 -29.90
CA MET A 1 48.08 -1.54 -29.17
C MET A 1 48.64 -0.40 -28.33
N ASP A 2 49.00 0.71 -28.98
CA ASP A 2 48.17 1.92 -29.22
C ASP A 2 47.92 2.66 -27.89
N PHE A 3 48.78 3.62 -27.52
CA PHE A 3 48.70 5.08 -27.82
C PHE A 3 47.38 5.71 -27.33
N GLY A 4 47.34 6.74 -26.51
CA GLY A 4 48.35 7.63 -25.95
C GLY A 4 47.62 8.69 -25.09
N ASP A 5 48.36 9.32 -24.19
CA ASP A 5 48.43 10.78 -23.93
C ASP A 5 47.13 11.61 -24.15
N GLU A 6 46.68 12.51 -23.28
CA GLU A 6 47.47 13.54 -22.62
C GLU A 6 46.58 14.34 -21.64
N LEU A 7 47.11 14.54 -20.44
CA LEU A 7 47.03 15.71 -19.55
C LEU A 7 45.78 16.62 -19.56
N ARG A 8 45.20 16.72 -18.36
CA ARG A 8 44.61 17.94 -17.81
C ARG A 8 45.54 19.14 -18.04
N SER A 9 45.00 20.23 -18.57
CA SER A 9 44.81 21.49 -17.82
C SER A 9 44.49 22.66 -18.75
N LEU A 10 43.63 23.56 -18.23
CA LEU A 10 43.31 24.91 -18.73
C LEU A 10 42.45 24.86 -20.00
N TRP A 11 41.24 25.42 -20.05
CA TRP A 11 40.92 26.81 -19.84
C TRP A 11 39.45 26.96 -19.44
N ALA A 12 39.20 27.88 -18.51
CA ALA A 12 37.89 28.50 -18.34
C ALA A 12 37.51 29.25 -19.61
N MET A 13 36.33 29.00 -20.17
CA MET A 13 35.65 29.89 -21.12
C MET A 13 34.14 29.64 -21.05
N THR A 14 33.50 30.49 -20.25
CA THR A 14 32.22 31.18 -20.53
C THR A 14 31.32 30.53 -21.58
N TYR A 15 30.23 29.88 -21.14
CA TYR A 15 29.15 29.47 -22.04
C TYR A 15 28.31 30.70 -22.44
N PRO A 16 28.15 31.00 -23.73
CA PRO A 16 27.14 31.95 -24.18
C PRO A 16 25.75 31.30 -24.09
N HIS A 17 24.78 32.02 -23.55
CA HIS A 17 23.37 31.69 -23.73
C HIS A 17 22.93 32.03 -25.16
N PRO A 18 22.21 31.14 -25.84
CA PRO A 18 21.24 31.54 -26.85
C PRO A 18 19.83 31.27 -26.32
N THR A 19 19.06 32.34 -26.21
CA THR A 19 17.61 32.33 -26.11
C THR A 19 16.98 31.75 -27.39
N HIS A 20 15.75 31.25 -27.26
CA HIS A 20 14.81 30.77 -28.29
C HIS A 20 14.94 29.30 -28.72
N THR A 21 14.12 28.41 -28.14
CA THR A 21 12.76 28.12 -28.62
C THR A 21 12.25 26.89 -27.87
N LEU A 22 11.20 27.10 -27.07
CA LEU A 22 10.44 26.07 -26.37
C LEU A 22 9.84 25.06 -27.35
N LEU A 23 10.32 23.83 -27.35
CA LEU A 23 9.57 22.61 -27.67
C LEU A 23 10.29 21.44 -27.01
N GLY A 24 10.33 21.48 -25.67
CA GLY A 24 10.78 20.35 -24.86
C GLY A 24 9.76 19.23 -24.94
N THR A 25 10.07 18.18 -25.70
CA THR A 25 9.35 16.91 -25.66
C THR A 25 9.57 16.29 -24.28
N ILE A 26 8.62 16.53 -23.37
CA ILE A 26 8.56 15.82 -22.08
C ILE A 26 8.20 14.37 -22.42
N ILE A 27 9.21 13.49 -22.46
CA ILE A 27 8.98 12.05 -22.49
C ILE A 27 8.47 11.66 -21.11
N ILE A 28 7.15 11.67 -20.95
CA ILE A 28 6.49 11.07 -19.78
C ILE A 28 6.66 9.56 -19.94
N ALA A 29 7.74 9.03 -19.36
CA ALA A 29 7.91 7.60 -19.17
C ALA A 29 6.77 7.13 -18.26
N SER A 30 5.70 6.63 -18.89
CA SER A 30 4.58 6.02 -18.19
C SER A 30 5.13 4.79 -17.49
N ILE A 31 5.28 4.87 -16.17
CA ILE A 31 5.64 3.71 -15.36
C ILE A 31 4.44 2.77 -15.43
N VAL A 32 4.50 1.81 -16.36
CA VAL A 32 3.55 0.71 -16.39
C VAL A 32 3.83 -0.10 -15.12
N VAL A 33 2.97 0.05 -14.11
CA VAL A 33 2.97 -0.85 -12.96
C VAL A 33 2.64 -2.21 -13.53
N ALA A 34 3.65 -3.06 -13.68
CA ALA A 34 3.46 -4.44 -14.08
C ALA A 34 2.45 -5.06 -13.09
N ASP A 35 1.31 -5.48 -13.62
CA ASP A 35 0.31 -6.21 -12.87
C ASP A 35 0.94 -7.56 -12.50
N VAL A 36 1.58 -7.61 -11.33
CA VAL A 36 2.05 -8.87 -10.76
C VAL A 36 0.81 -9.70 -10.60
N LYS A 37 0.67 -10.74 -11.43
CA LYS A 37 -0.47 -11.64 -11.39
C LYS A 37 -0.52 -12.30 -10.02
N ILE A 38 -1.35 -11.75 -9.14
CA ILE A 38 -1.58 -12.28 -7.80
C ILE A 38 -2.28 -13.62 -7.98
N ASP A 39 -1.64 -14.71 -7.56
CA ASP A 39 -2.28 -16.03 -7.54
C ASP A 39 -3.21 -16.13 -6.31
N SER A 40 -4.35 -15.44 -6.41
CA SER A 40 -5.37 -15.37 -5.36
C SER A 40 -5.87 -16.76 -4.97
N ARG A 41 -5.94 -17.69 -5.92
CA ARG A 41 -6.32 -19.09 -5.71
C ARG A 41 -5.29 -19.86 -4.91
N GLN A 42 -4.00 -19.70 -5.22
CA GLN A 42 -2.93 -20.33 -4.46
C GLN A 42 -2.89 -19.77 -3.03
N ILE A 43 -2.96 -18.46 -2.87
CA ILE A 43 -2.96 -17.81 -1.55
C ILE A 43 -4.18 -18.26 -0.73
N SER A 44 -5.37 -18.22 -1.31
CA SER A 44 -6.60 -18.66 -0.61
C SER A 44 -6.54 -20.13 -0.20
N SER A 45 -5.93 -20.99 -1.02
CA SER A 45 -5.79 -22.42 -0.71
C SER A 45 -4.89 -22.71 0.49
N ARG A 46 -3.86 -21.86 0.70
CA ARG A 46 -2.91 -21.94 1.81
C ARG A 46 -3.43 -21.29 3.09
N CYS A 47 -4.06 -20.13 2.94
CA CYS A 47 -4.37 -19.26 4.06
C CYS A 47 -5.78 -19.43 4.62
N CYS A 48 -6.72 -19.94 3.83
CA CYS A 48 -8.12 -20.04 4.26
C CYS A 48 -8.58 -21.49 4.46
N PRO A 49 -9.51 -21.72 5.42
CA PRO A 49 -10.19 -22.99 5.56
C PRO A 49 -10.83 -23.45 4.24
N GLN A 50 -10.84 -24.75 4.00
CA GLN A 50 -11.34 -25.32 2.74
C GLN A 50 -12.76 -24.85 2.39
N SER A 51 -13.63 -24.71 3.38
CA SER A 51 -15.01 -24.23 3.24
C SER A 51 -15.12 -22.75 2.84
N ARG A 52 -14.06 -21.95 3.01
CA ARG A 52 -14.04 -20.48 2.77
C ARG A 52 -13.11 -20.04 1.64
N ARG A 53 -12.35 -20.95 1.03
CA ARG A 53 -11.35 -20.65 -0.03
C ARG A 53 -11.90 -19.77 -1.15
N LYS A 54 -13.07 -20.10 -1.71
CA LYS A 54 -13.67 -19.33 -2.81
C LYS A 54 -13.97 -17.88 -2.39
N CYS A 55 -14.50 -17.69 -1.19
CA CYS A 55 -14.75 -16.33 -0.67
C CYS A 55 -13.43 -15.58 -0.48
N CYS A 56 -12.41 -16.21 0.11
CA CYS A 56 -11.10 -15.57 0.25
C CYS A 56 -10.48 -15.20 -1.09
N GLU A 57 -10.57 -16.08 -2.09
CA GLU A 57 -10.07 -15.81 -3.45
C GLU A 57 -10.71 -14.55 -4.04
N GLU A 58 -12.04 -14.44 -3.98
CA GLU A 58 -12.76 -13.26 -4.45
C GLU A 58 -12.40 -11.98 -3.68
N VAL A 59 -12.25 -12.09 -2.35
CA VAL A 59 -11.84 -10.98 -1.48
C VAL A 59 -10.43 -10.51 -1.82
N ILE A 60 -9.50 -11.44 -2.05
CA ILE A 60 -8.11 -11.15 -2.41
C ILE A 60 -8.05 -10.47 -3.77
N GLU A 61 -8.74 -11.02 -4.76
CA GLU A 61 -8.77 -10.50 -6.13
C GLU A 61 -9.35 -9.08 -6.17
N LYS A 62 -10.46 -8.85 -5.46
CA LYS A 62 -11.15 -7.56 -5.42
C LYS A 62 -10.57 -6.57 -4.40
N ARG A 63 -9.55 -6.99 -3.63
CA ARG A 63 -8.95 -6.23 -2.50
C ARG A 63 -10.01 -5.69 -1.54
N GLN A 64 -10.93 -6.56 -1.14
CA GLN A 64 -12.05 -6.22 -0.27
C GLN A 64 -11.77 -6.63 1.19
N PRO A 65 -12.61 -6.19 2.15
CA PRO A 65 -12.57 -6.70 3.50
C PRO A 65 -12.84 -8.20 3.57
N LEU A 66 -12.10 -8.90 4.41
CA LEU A 66 -12.32 -10.31 4.69
C LEU A 66 -13.64 -10.48 5.46
N ASN A 67 -14.69 -10.90 4.75
CA ASN A 67 -16.03 -11.10 5.32
C ASN A 67 -16.62 -12.45 4.90
N CYS A 68 -15.89 -13.53 5.15
CA CYS A 68 -16.27 -14.88 4.74
C CYS A 68 -17.02 -15.68 5.82
N SER A 69 -17.68 -15.01 6.77
CA SER A 69 -18.44 -15.64 7.86
C SER A 69 -17.66 -16.75 8.59
N MET A 70 -16.44 -16.44 9.00
CA MET A 70 -15.57 -17.35 9.77
C MET A 70 -15.45 -16.87 11.23
N PRO A 71 -15.17 -17.78 12.19
CA PRO A 71 -14.87 -17.40 13.56
C PRO A 71 -13.72 -16.40 13.65
N LEU A 72 -13.70 -15.57 14.69
CA LEU A 72 -12.69 -14.50 14.86
C LEU A 72 -11.25 -15.03 14.77
N HIS A 73 -10.96 -16.19 15.38
CA HIS A 73 -9.62 -16.78 15.34
C HIS A 73 -9.20 -17.19 13.92
N GLU A 74 -10.11 -17.77 13.12
CA GLU A 74 -9.84 -18.10 11.71
C GLU A 74 -9.71 -16.84 10.86
N LEU A 75 -10.50 -15.80 11.17
CA LEU A 75 -10.45 -14.51 10.48
C LEU A 75 -9.06 -13.86 10.64
N ILE A 76 -8.58 -13.78 11.87
CA ILE A 76 -7.26 -13.23 12.19
C ILE A 76 -6.17 -14.07 11.52
N ALA A 77 -6.19 -15.40 11.69
CA ALA A 77 -5.20 -16.28 11.10
C ALA A 77 -5.16 -16.20 9.56
N SER A 78 -6.32 -16.15 8.92
CA SER A 78 -6.44 -16.01 7.46
C SER A 78 -5.94 -14.65 6.99
N SER A 79 -6.32 -13.57 7.68
CA SER A 79 -5.87 -12.20 7.37
C SER A 79 -4.35 -12.09 7.46
N ASP A 80 -3.77 -12.54 8.59
CA ASP A 80 -2.33 -12.53 8.80
C ASP A 80 -1.58 -13.36 7.76
N CYS A 81 -2.10 -14.55 7.42
CA CYS A 81 -1.51 -15.40 6.39
C CYS A 81 -1.54 -14.74 5.01
N ILE A 82 -2.69 -14.20 4.58
CA ILE A 82 -2.82 -13.53 3.27
C ILE A 82 -1.84 -12.36 3.18
N GLN A 83 -1.77 -11.53 4.23
CA GLN A 83 -0.90 -10.37 4.24
C GLN A 83 0.59 -10.76 4.23
N LYS A 84 0.97 -11.84 4.95
CA LYS A 84 2.32 -12.42 4.92
C LYS A 84 2.68 -12.96 3.54
N GLU A 85 1.80 -13.73 2.90
CA GLU A 85 2.06 -14.31 1.57
C GLU A 85 2.20 -13.22 0.51
N MET A 86 1.43 -12.13 0.61
CA MET A 86 1.44 -11.05 -0.37
C MET A 86 2.57 -10.05 -0.17
N PHE A 87 2.90 -9.71 1.08
CA PHE A 87 3.75 -8.55 1.40
C PHE A 87 4.90 -8.87 2.36
N GLY A 88 5.03 -10.12 2.79
CA GLY A 88 6.03 -10.57 3.74
C GLY A 88 5.68 -10.24 5.20
N LYS A 89 6.45 -10.83 6.13
CA LYS A 89 6.17 -10.76 7.57
C LYS A 89 6.13 -9.33 8.14
N LYS A 90 7.00 -8.44 7.66
CA LYS A 90 7.08 -7.04 8.10
C LYS A 90 5.80 -6.25 7.87
N SER A 91 4.94 -6.69 6.95
CA SER A 91 3.65 -6.03 6.72
C SER A 91 2.75 -6.06 7.95
N LEU A 92 2.86 -7.08 8.80
CA LEU A 92 2.09 -7.21 10.03
C LEU A 92 2.63 -6.36 11.18
N GLU A 93 3.83 -5.81 11.06
CA GLU A 93 4.38 -4.87 12.06
C GLU A 93 3.93 -3.42 11.77
N LEU A 94 3.12 -3.22 10.71
CA LEU A 94 2.66 -1.91 10.28
C LEU A 94 1.15 -1.74 10.41
N ALA A 95 0.40 -2.81 10.17
CA ALA A 95 -1.05 -2.83 10.24
C ALA A 95 -1.52 -4.28 10.30
N ARG A 96 -2.41 -4.58 11.24
CA ARG A 96 -3.07 -5.88 11.38
C ARG A 96 -4.56 -5.70 11.50
N ILE A 97 -5.30 -6.79 11.28
CA ILE A 97 -6.75 -6.77 11.39
C ILE A 97 -7.20 -6.53 12.85
N GLU A 98 -6.38 -6.89 13.83
CA GLU A 98 -6.64 -6.61 15.24
C GLU A 98 -6.63 -5.11 15.58
N ASP A 99 -5.92 -4.29 14.79
CA ASP A 99 -5.86 -2.83 15.00
C ASP A 99 -7.19 -2.15 14.64
N VAL A 100 -8.19 -2.89 14.15
CA VAL A 100 -9.54 -2.40 13.87
C VAL A 100 -10.17 -1.75 15.10
N GLU A 101 -9.85 -2.21 16.31
CA GLU A 101 -10.31 -1.59 17.56
C GLU A 101 -9.79 -0.16 17.73
N CYS A 102 -8.62 0.15 17.17
CA CYS A 102 -8.03 1.48 17.19
C CYS A 102 -8.78 2.47 16.29
N CYS A 103 -9.62 2.00 15.36
CA CYS A 103 -10.45 2.89 14.53
C CYS A 103 -11.48 3.70 15.34
N ARG A 104 -11.75 3.32 16.60
CA ARG A 104 -12.65 4.08 17.48
C ARG A 104 -12.16 5.50 17.77
N VAL A 105 -10.88 5.80 17.58
CA VAL A 105 -10.35 7.17 17.74
C VAL A 105 -11.02 8.17 16.79
N PHE A 106 -11.72 7.70 15.76
CA PHE A 106 -12.46 8.53 14.81
C PHE A 106 -13.94 8.71 15.17
N THR A 107 -14.50 8.04 16.19
CA THR A 107 -15.97 8.05 16.43
C THR A 107 -16.52 9.29 17.12
N ASN A 108 -15.72 10.04 17.85
CA ASN A 108 -16.18 11.16 18.70
C ASN A 108 -15.87 12.54 18.10
N GLU A 109 -15.69 12.57 16.79
CA GLU A 109 -15.14 13.73 16.10
C GLU A 109 -16.25 14.51 15.40
N ALA A 110 -16.47 15.77 15.81
CA ALA A 110 -17.46 16.66 15.21
C ALA A 110 -17.26 16.88 13.69
N LYS A 111 -16.08 16.54 13.17
CA LYS A 111 -15.72 16.62 11.74
C LYS A 111 -15.93 15.30 10.98
N ASP A 112 -16.26 14.20 11.65
CA ASP A 112 -16.59 12.91 11.03
C ASP A 112 -18.05 12.53 11.35
N ALA A 113 -18.97 13.48 11.16
CA ALA A 113 -20.39 13.31 11.51
C ALA A 113 -21.05 12.08 10.86
N ASP A 114 -20.57 11.65 9.70
CA ASP A 114 -21.07 10.47 8.97
C ASP A 114 -20.31 9.16 9.31
N GLY A 115 -19.31 9.23 10.18
CA GLY A 115 -18.43 8.11 10.54
C GLY A 115 -17.59 7.59 9.37
N THR A 116 -17.31 8.45 8.39
CA THR A 116 -16.59 8.10 7.15
C THR A 116 -15.16 7.65 7.44
N CYS A 117 -14.48 8.31 8.40
CA CYS A 117 -13.12 7.96 8.79
C CYS A 117 -13.09 6.60 9.50
N VAL A 118 -14.03 6.36 10.42
CA VAL A 118 -14.19 5.05 11.09
C VAL A 118 -14.41 3.95 10.04
N LYS A 119 -15.38 4.13 9.13
CA LYS A 119 -15.68 3.15 8.06
C LYS A 119 -14.48 2.88 7.17
N THR A 120 -13.74 3.93 6.80
CA THR A 120 -12.54 3.81 5.96
C THR A 120 -11.45 3.05 6.69
N CYS A 121 -11.21 3.36 7.96
CA CYS A 121 -10.24 2.66 8.80
C CYS A 121 -10.55 1.17 8.93
N VAL A 122 -11.79 0.84 9.31
CA VAL A 122 -12.23 -0.55 9.46
C VAL A 122 -12.12 -1.29 8.13
N ARG A 123 -12.51 -0.66 7.01
CA ARG A 123 -12.41 -1.26 5.68
C ARG A 123 -10.96 -1.54 5.30
N ALA A 124 -10.06 -0.59 5.51
CA ALA A 124 -8.66 -0.70 5.14
C ALA A 124 -7.94 -1.79 5.95
N LEU A 125 -8.13 -1.82 7.28
CA LEU A 125 -7.50 -2.81 8.15
C LEU A 125 -8.08 -4.23 7.95
N ARG A 126 -9.34 -4.36 7.55
CA ARG A 126 -9.94 -5.66 7.24
C ARG A 126 -9.60 -6.18 5.84
N SER A 127 -8.85 -5.45 5.03
CA SER A 127 -8.52 -5.82 3.64
C SER A 127 -7.08 -6.35 3.54
N PRO A 128 -6.81 -7.64 3.83
CA PRO A 128 -5.44 -8.17 3.94
C PRO A 128 -4.65 -8.17 2.63
N SER A 129 -5.34 -7.95 1.50
CA SER A 129 -4.73 -7.85 0.16
C SER A 129 -4.39 -6.42 -0.26
N VAL A 130 -4.54 -5.45 0.66
CA VAL A 130 -4.05 -4.09 0.52
C VAL A 130 -2.74 -3.98 1.30
N ARG A 131 -1.72 -3.35 0.70
CA ARG A 131 -0.42 -3.18 1.36
C ARG A 131 -0.58 -2.33 2.61
N SER A 132 0.11 -2.67 3.69
CA SER A 132 0.05 -1.90 4.94
C SER A 132 0.36 -0.41 4.74
N ILE A 133 1.31 -0.06 3.87
CA ILE A 133 1.62 1.34 3.54
C ILE A 133 0.41 2.05 2.93
N ASP A 134 -0.33 1.40 2.04
CA ASP A 134 -1.50 1.98 1.36
C ASP A 134 -2.71 2.03 2.32
N THR A 135 -2.87 1.03 3.17
CA THR A 135 -3.79 1.03 4.31
C THR A 135 -3.53 2.23 5.21
N LEU A 136 -2.30 2.41 5.67
CA LEU A 136 -1.91 3.52 6.54
C LEU A 136 -2.14 4.88 5.87
N LYS A 137 -1.76 5.02 4.58
CA LYS A 137 -2.04 6.24 3.80
C LYS A 137 -3.53 6.55 3.72
N SER A 138 -4.38 5.55 3.47
CA SER A 138 -5.84 5.71 3.39
C SER A 138 -6.44 6.15 4.72
N ILE A 139 -5.95 5.60 5.84
CA ILE A 139 -6.39 6.00 7.18
C ILE A 139 -5.92 7.43 7.48
N LYS A 140 -4.66 7.76 7.15
CA LYS A 140 -4.08 9.08 7.37
C LYS A 140 -4.76 10.16 6.52
N SER A 141 -5.15 9.85 5.28
CA SER A 141 -5.84 10.81 4.41
C SER A 141 -7.21 11.20 4.94
N CYS A 142 -7.85 10.34 5.73
CA CYS A 142 -9.11 10.68 6.38
C CYS A 142 -8.93 11.78 7.44
N ARG A 143 -7.74 11.89 8.05
CA ARG A 143 -7.45 12.95 9.02
C ARG A 143 -5.94 13.20 9.19
N PRO A 144 -5.34 14.07 8.37
CA PRO A 144 -3.89 14.31 8.40
C PRO A 144 -3.40 14.92 9.73
N ASP A 145 -4.29 15.59 10.47
CA ASP A 145 -3.99 16.26 11.74
C ASP A 145 -4.27 15.40 12.98
N ASN A 146 -4.65 14.13 12.82
CA ASN A 146 -4.95 13.28 13.98
C ASN A 146 -3.66 12.86 14.70
N LYS A 147 -3.43 13.45 15.88
CA LYS A 147 -2.27 13.14 16.74
C LYS A 147 -2.37 11.75 17.37
N ASP A 148 -3.56 11.15 17.42
CA ASP A 148 -3.82 9.84 18.02
C ASP A 148 -3.69 8.67 17.02
N TYR A 149 -3.10 8.93 15.85
CA TYR A 149 -2.78 7.89 14.86
C TYR A 149 -1.79 6.83 15.39
N THR A 150 -1.08 7.13 16.49
CA THR A 150 -0.10 6.26 17.15
C THR A 150 -0.65 4.93 17.66
N ALA A 151 -1.97 4.76 17.76
CA ALA A 151 -2.59 3.50 18.16
C ALA A 151 -2.60 2.42 17.06
N ILE A 152 -2.32 2.78 15.80
CA ILE A 152 -2.25 1.84 14.67
C ILE A 152 -0.77 1.62 14.35
N SER A 153 -0.20 0.53 14.84
CA SER A 153 1.18 0.08 14.56
C SER A 153 1.38 -1.38 14.96
#